data_AF-A0A0P6XRJ3-F1
#
_entry.id   AF-A0A0P6XRJ3-F1
#
_cell.length_a   1.000
_cell.length_b   1.000
_cell.length_c   1.000
_cell.angle_alpha   90.00
_cell.angle_beta   90.00
_cell.angle_gamma   90.00
#
_symmetry.space_group_name_H-M   'P 1'
#
loop_
_entity.id
_entity.type
_entity.pdbx_description
1 polymer ?
#
loop_
_entity_poly.entity_id
_entity_poly.type
_entity_poly.pdbx_seq_one_letter_code
_entity_poly.pdbx_strand_id
1 'polypeptide(L)' 'MTEDDDRGYMLDVFICQQGNLIWWPVALSDQYQTSYTFTDEPGCSQPSGGVLYTVEKHGYSHPTPIPWPSP' A
#
# COMPACT_ATOMS: atom_id res chain seq x y z
N MET A 1 -13.56 -14.67 7.86
CA MET A 1 -12.92 -13.65 8.72
C MET A 1 -13.59 -13.69 10.06
N THR A 2 -12.95 -14.30 11.06
CA THR A 2 -13.29 -14.03 12.46
C THR A 2 -12.44 -12.85 12.96
N GLU A 3 -12.77 -12.28 14.11
CA GLU A 3 -11.95 -11.24 14.73
C GLU A 3 -10.51 -11.73 15.03
N ASP A 4 -10.33 -13.02 15.36
CA ASP A 4 -8.99 -13.60 15.57
C ASP A 4 -8.18 -13.70 14.28
N ASP A 5 -8.83 -13.66 13.12
CA ASP A 5 -8.18 -13.87 11.83
C ASP A 5 -7.78 -12.56 11.15
N ASP A 6 -8.47 -11.46 11.44
CA ASP A 6 -8.27 -10.18 10.77
C ASP A 6 -6.98 -9.48 11.23
N ARG A 7 -6.17 -9.03 10.27
CA ARG A 7 -4.92 -8.31 10.50
C ARG A 7 -4.87 -6.96 9.76
N GLY A 8 -6.01 -6.49 9.26
CA GLY A 8 -6.13 -5.22 8.56
C GLY A 8 -5.64 -5.28 7.13
N TYR A 9 -4.82 -4.30 6.76
CA TYR A 9 -4.45 -4.05 5.37
C TYR A 9 -2.94 -3.89 5.20
N MET A 10 -2.44 -4.33 4.05
CA MET A 10 -1.06 -4.12 3.62
C MET A 10 -1.05 -3.35 2.30
N LEU A 11 -0.27 -2.28 2.25
CA LEU A 11 0.01 -1.50 1.04
C LEU A 11 1.40 -1.86 0.57
N ASP A 12 1.51 -2.33 -0.67
CA ASP A 12 2.78 -2.57 -1.35
C ASP A 12 2.90 -1.54 -2.48
N VAL A 13 3.67 -0.48 -2.22
CA VAL A 13 3.71 0.73 -3.05
C VAL A 13 5.14 1.17 -3.33
N PHE A 14 5.29 1.79 -4.48
CA PHE A 14 6.47 2.52 -4.91
C PHE A 14 6.10 3.99 -5.04
N ILE A 15 6.84 4.85 -4.35
CA ILE A 15 6.63 6.30 -4.34
C ILE A 15 7.88 7.02 -4.78
N CYS A 16 7.73 8.17 -5.43
CA CYS A 16 8.85 8.98 -5.85
C CYS A 16 9.30 9.89 -4.70
N GLN A 17 10.60 9.83 -4.40
CA GLN A 17 11.26 10.66 -3.40
C GLN A 17 12.63 11.08 -3.92
N GLN A 18 12.85 12.39 -4.03
CA GLN A 18 14.12 12.98 -4.47
C GLN A 18 14.60 12.41 -5.81
N GLY A 19 13.68 12.19 -6.75
CA GLY A 19 13.95 11.61 -8.08
C GLY A 19 14.21 10.11 -8.10
N ASN A 20 14.06 9.41 -6.97
CA ASN A 20 14.21 7.96 -6.87
C ASN A 20 12.86 7.30 -6.58
N LEU A 21 12.59 6.18 -7.25
CA LEU A 21 11.43 5.36 -6.97
C LEU A 21 11.74 4.45 -5.77
N ILE A 22 11.09 4.70 -4.63
CA ILE A 22 11.35 4.03 -3.36
C ILE A 22 10.23 3.04 -3.07
N TRP A 23 10.62 1.80 -2.73
CA TRP A 23 9.69 0.80 -2.20
C TRP A 23 9.30 1.15 -0.76
N TRP A 24 7.99 1.31 -0.52
CA TRP A 24 7.44 1.82 0.74
C TRP A 24 6.30 0.93 1.26
N PRO A 25 6.59 -0.29 1.73
CA PRO A 25 5.58 -1.20 2.25
C PRO A 25 4.98 -0.67 3.57
N VAL A 26 3.66 -0.75 3.71
CA VAL A 26 2.94 -0.31 4.93
C VAL A 26 1.96 -1.37 5.37
N ALA A 27 2.09 -1.83 6.62
CA ALA A 27 1.05 -2.60 7.29
C ALA A 27 0.25 -1.69 8.23
N LEU A 28 -1.08 -1.66 8.06
CA LEU A 28 -1.98 -1.02 9.02
C LEU A 28 -2.22 -2.00 10.18
N SER A 29 -2.18 -1.51 11.41
CA SER A 29 -2.06 -2.40 12.58
C SER A 29 -3.32 -3.22 12.90
N ASP A 30 -4.46 -2.83 12.34
CA ASP A 30 -5.76 -3.47 12.54
C ASP A 30 -6.75 -3.10 11.42
N GLN A 31 -7.92 -3.73 11.44
CA GLN A 31 -8.99 -3.53 10.45
C GLN A 31 -9.66 -2.14 10.49
N TYR A 32 -9.49 -1.38 11.58
CA TYR A 32 -10.13 -0.09 11.78
C TYR A 32 -9.29 1.07 11.24
N GLN A 33 -7.98 0.86 11.09
CA GLN A 33 -7.12 1.76 10.34
C GLN A 33 -7.29 1.51 8.85
N THR A 34 -7.97 2.43 8.19
CA THR A 34 -8.38 2.31 6.77
C THR A 34 -7.78 3.40 5.89
N SER A 35 -6.85 4.19 6.42
CA SER A 35 -6.20 5.28 5.68
C SER A 35 -4.72 5.35 5.97
N TYR A 36 -3.97 5.74 4.94
CA TYR A 36 -2.56 6.08 4.99
C TYR A 36 -2.29 7.14 3.93
N THR A 37 -1.38 8.08 4.23
CA THR A 37 -1.01 9.16 3.30
C THR A 37 0.46 9.04 2.95
N PHE A 38 0.75 9.08 1.65
CA PHE A 38 2.10 9.15 1.11
C PHE A 38 2.37 10.58 0.61
N THR A 39 3.62 11.03 0.71
CA THR A 39 4.11 12.12 -0.12
C THR A 39 4.71 11.50 -1.37
N ASP A 40 4.21 11.86 -2.55
CA ASP A 40 4.71 11.36 -3.83
C ASP A 40 5.18 12.56 -4.66
N GLU A 41 6.49 12.65 -4.89
CA GLU A 41 7.10 13.79 -5.56
C GLU A 41 7.10 13.61 -7.09
N PRO A 42 7.08 14.68 -7.89
CA PRO A 42 7.31 14.56 -9.32
C PRO A 42 8.79 14.27 -9.63
N GLY A 43 9.07 13.81 -10.85
CA GLY A 43 10.42 13.76 -11.41
C GLY A 43 11.12 12.40 -11.42
N CYS A 44 10.47 11.34 -10.94
CA CYS A 44 10.96 9.98 -11.15
C CYS A 44 10.83 9.54 -12.61
N SER A 45 11.77 8.72 -13.06
CA SER A 45 11.79 8.16 -14.43
C SER A 45 10.73 7.07 -14.65
N GLN A 46 10.17 6.53 -13.58
CA GLN A 46 9.12 5.53 -13.57
C GLN A 46 7.93 6.03 -12.75
N PRO A 47 6.69 5.69 -13.14
CA PRO A 47 5.51 6.12 -12.40
C PRO A 47 5.47 5.43 -11.02
N SER A 48 5.02 6.18 -10.02
CA SER A 48 4.60 5.66 -8.73
C SER A 48 3.34 4.80 -8.86
N GLY A 49 3.10 3.95 -7.87
CA GLY A 49 1.94 3.06 -7.88
C GLY A 49 2.04 1.96 -6.84
N GLY A 50 1.01 1.12 -6.78
CA GLY A 50 1.04 -0.07 -5.93
C GLY A 50 -0.30 -0.76 -5.78
N VAL A 51 -0.33 -1.70 -4.84
CA VAL A 51 -1.47 -2.58 -4.59
C VAL A 51 -1.82 -2.63 -3.11
N LEU A 52 -3.08 -2.93 -2.84
CA LEU A 52 -3.65 -3.18 -1.53
C LEU A 52 -3.92 -4.68 -1.36
N TYR A 53 -3.59 -5.20 -0.19
CA TYR A 53 -4.00 -6.52 0.28
C TYR A 53 -4.84 -6.37 1.56
N THR A 54 -5.86 -7.21 1.71
CA THR A 54 -6.38 -7.52 3.05
C THR A 54 -5.52 -8.62 3.65
N VAL A 55 -5.18 -8.48 4.93
CA VAL A 55 -4.30 -9.40 5.64
C VAL A 55 -5.12 -10.25 6.59
N GLU A 56 -4.88 -11.55 6.54
CA GLU A 56 -5.50 -12.56 7.39
C GLU A 56 -4.38 -13.40 8.04
N LYS A 57 -4.65 -13.98 9.20
CA LYS A 57 -3.70 -14.79 9.98
C LYS A 57 -2.93 -15.84 9.17
N HIS A 58 -3.54 -16.40 8.12
CA HIS A 58 -3.02 -17.44 7.24
C HIS A 58 -2.47 -16.89 5.92
N GLY A 59 -2.58 -15.59 5.64
CA GLY A 59 -1.96 -14.98 4.46
C GLY A 59 -2.62 -13.70 3.94
N TYR A 60 -2.46 -13.47 2.64
CA TYR A 60 -2.90 -12.25 1.96
C TYR A 60 -3.98 -12.57 0.92
N SER A 61 -4.87 -11.61 0.69
CA SER A 61 -5.80 -11.68 -0.45
C SER A 61 -5.08 -11.59 -1.79
N HIS A 62 -5.86 -11.73 -2.88
CA HIS A 62 -5.40 -11.23 -4.17
C HIS A 62 -5.19 -9.71 -4.09
N PRO A 63 -4.13 -9.17 -4.72
CA PRO A 63 -3.86 -7.74 -4.71
C PRO A 63 -4.94 -6.97 -5.46
N THR A 64 -5.31 -5.81 -4.95
CA THR A 64 -6.15 -4.83 -5.63
C THR A 64 -5.32 -3.61 -6.02
N PRO A 65 -5.25 -3.24 -7.31
CA PRO A 65 -4.53 -2.04 -7.75
C PRO A 65 -5.07 -0.78 -7.09
N ILE A 66 -4.18 0.06 -6.56
CA ILE A 66 -4.56 1.38 -6.02
C ILE A 66 -4.67 2.34 -7.21
N PRO A 67 -5.80 3.06 -7.38
CA PRO A 67 -5.91 4.12 -8.38
C PRO A 67 -4.92 5.23 -8.05
N TRP A 68 -3.82 5.28 -8.81
CA TRP A 68 -2.77 6.27 -8.60
C TRP A 68 -3.04 7.52 -9.44
N PRO A 69 -2.79 8.73 -8.91
CA PRO A 69 -2.83 9.95 -9.71
C PRO A 69 -1.85 9.84 -10.88
N SER A 70 -2.25 10.35 -12.05
CA SER A 70 -1.33 10.47 -13.17
C SER A 70 -0.16 11.40 -12.79
N PRO A 71 1.07 11.11 -13.28
CA PRO A 71 2.23 11.99 -13.10
C PRO A 71 2.03 13.40 -13.66
#